data_AF-A0A1G2YCJ5-F1
#
_entry.id   AF-A0A1G2YCJ5-F1
#
_cell.length_a   1.000
_cell.length_b   1.000
_cell.length_c   1.000
_cell.angle_alpha   90.00
_cell.angle_beta   90.00
_cell.angle_gamma   90.00
#
_symmetry.space_group_name_H-M   'P 1'
#
loop_
_entity.id
_entity.type
_entity.pdbx_description
1 polymer ?
#
loop_
_entity_poly.entity_id
_entity_poly.type
_entity_poly.pdbx_seq_one_letter_code
_entity_poly.pdbx_strand_id
1 'polypeptide(L)'
;MASSIYNFTSLVPRPQLYSSSDFSGWSNAGEITKFRNGKLMGQYNTAYNKALLAQNLASEVENKFNEAKDANEKRYNQILTGFGGLTGDVNKAFAGLTKQQEKDVAQAALNSKASNAQALVNSGMVGTTILPSLNMQADKNAASQLNRIHDTIAMAKLGYLTDLGKSKLAFMERRDDTYPNASFYSNLIQQFGNFSDVQYTYS
;
A
#
# COMPACT_ATOMS: atom_id res chain seq x y z
N MET A 1 22.16 7.36 14.16
CA MET A 1 21.29 7.43 12.96
C MET A 1 20.47 6.16 12.93
N ALA A 2 19.20 6.24 13.33
CA ALA A 2 18.34 5.07 13.46
C ALA A 2 17.74 4.73 12.09
N SER A 3 18.22 3.64 11.50
CA SER A 3 17.60 3.03 10.32
C SER A 3 16.27 2.42 10.73
N SER A 4 15.17 3.15 10.47
CA SER A 4 13.82 2.59 10.60
C SER A 4 13.60 1.62 9.45
N ILE A 5 13.96 0.36 9.67
CA ILE A 5 13.66 -0.74 8.77
C ILE A 5 12.16 -1.02 8.92
N TYR A 6 11.35 -0.46 8.02
CA TYR A 6 9.95 -0.84 7.88
C TYR A 6 9.92 -2.27 7.33
N ASN A 7 9.90 -3.25 8.23
CA ASN A 7 9.58 -4.63 7.90
C ASN A 7 8.11 -4.70 7.47
N PHE A 8 7.85 -4.59 6.18
CA PHE A 8 6.60 -5.08 5.60
C PHE A 8 6.67 -6.61 5.61
N THR A 9 6.44 -7.22 6.78
CA THR A 9 6.02 -8.62 6.83
C THR A 9 4.72 -8.69 6.05
N SER A 10 4.82 -9.19 4.82
CA SER A 10 3.69 -9.52 3.97
C SER A 10 2.93 -10.68 4.63
N LEU A 11 2.11 -10.36 5.62
CA LEU A 11 0.99 -11.20 6.01
C LEU A 11 -0.06 -11.03 4.90
N VAL A 12 0.23 -11.59 3.73
CA VAL A 12 -0.80 -11.94 2.77
C VAL A 12 -1.65 -12.97 3.51
N PRO A 13 -2.93 -12.70 3.83
CA PRO A 13 -3.84 -13.78 4.15
C PRO A 13 -3.94 -14.55 2.83
N ARG A 14 -3.13 -15.60 2.68
CA ARG A 14 -3.37 -16.57 1.61
C ARG A 14 -4.83 -17.01 1.79
N PRO A 15 -5.66 -16.96 0.74
CA PRO A 15 -6.98 -17.58 0.83
C PRO A 15 -6.75 -19.00 1.31
N GLN A 16 -7.24 -19.31 2.50
CA GLN A 16 -7.15 -20.67 3.01
C GLN A 16 -8.01 -21.50 2.06
N LEU A 17 -7.35 -22.35 1.29
CA LEU A 17 -8.01 -23.36 0.50
C LEU A 17 -8.66 -24.30 1.51
N TYR A 18 -9.97 -24.13 1.73
CA TYR A 18 -10.74 -25.09 2.49
C TYR A 18 -10.61 -26.45 1.81
N SER A 19 -10.06 -27.40 2.54
CA SER A 19 -9.93 -28.78 2.08
C SER A 19 -11.29 -29.44 2.19
N SER A 20 -11.60 -30.40 1.32
CA SER A 20 -12.88 -31.14 1.41
C SER A 20 -13.09 -31.84 2.77
N SER A 21 -12.04 -32.02 3.58
CA SER A 21 -12.12 -32.53 4.95
C SER A 21 -12.70 -31.55 5.98
N ASP A 22 -12.75 -30.25 5.69
CA ASP A 22 -13.33 -29.24 6.58
C ASP A 22 -14.88 -29.32 6.63
N PHE A 23 -15.48 -30.12 5.73
CA PHE A 23 -16.90 -30.45 5.69
C PHE A 23 -17.23 -31.84 6.30
N SER A 24 -16.32 -32.44 7.08
CA SER A 24 -16.45 -33.81 7.62
C SER A 24 -17.62 -34.06 8.59
N GLY A 25 -18.43 -33.03 8.91
CA GLY A 25 -19.68 -33.18 9.68
C GLY A 25 -20.95 -33.33 8.85
N TRP A 26 -20.89 -33.12 7.52
CA TRP A 26 -22.06 -33.13 6.65
C TRP A 26 -22.14 -34.49 5.97
N SER A 27 -22.62 -35.50 6.70
CA SER A 27 -22.89 -36.83 6.15
C SER A 27 -23.71 -36.66 4.87
N ASN A 28 -23.22 -37.24 3.77
CA ASN A 28 -23.90 -37.36 2.50
C ASN A 28 -25.40 -37.49 2.72
N ALA A 29 -26.18 -36.60 2.11
CA ALA A 29 -27.65 -36.67 2.10
C ALA A 29 -28.09 -37.94 1.34
N GLY A 30 -27.90 -39.09 1.97
CA GLY A 30 -28.62 -40.32 1.68
C GLY A 30 -30.07 -40.09 2.04
N GLU A 31 -30.96 -40.54 1.17
CA GLU A 31 -32.40 -40.44 1.34
C GLU A 31 -32.79 -40.93 2.74
N ILE A 32 -33.23 -40.03 3.62
CA ILE A 32 -33.83 -40.42 4.89
C ILE A 32 -35.28 -40.80 4.59
N THR A 33 -35.48 -42.04 4.17
CA THR A 33 -36.81 -42.63 4.07
C THR A 33 -37.29 -42.97 5.48
N LYS A 34 -38.13 -42.10 6.07
CA LYS A 34 -38.81 -42.42 7.32
C LYS A 34 -40.06 -43.25 7.02
N PHE A 35 -40.00 -44.54 7.36
CA PHE A 35 -41.17 -45.40 7.39
C PHE A 35 -41.80 -45.36 8.79
N ARG A 36 -43.09 -45.08 8.88
CA ARG A 36 -43.89 -45.31 10.11
C ARG A 36 -45.07 -46.19 9.72
N ASN A 37 -45.20 -47.36 10.35
CA ASN A 37 -46.24 -48.36 10.06
C ASN A 37 -46.38 -48.71 8.57
N GLY A 38 -45.27 -48.93 7.85
CA GLY A 38 -45.29 -49.39 6.47
C GLY A 38 -45.79 -48.39 5.42
N LYS A 39 -46.14 -47.15 5.82
CA LYS A 39 -46.41 -46.05 4.88
C LYS A 39 -45.20 -45.13 4.77
N LEU A 40 -44.82 -44.81 3.53
CA LEU A 40 -43.89 -43.74 3.19
C LEU A 40 -44.48 -42.42 3.70
N MET A 41 -43.88 -41.84 4.74
CA MET A 41 -44.38 -40.60 5.36
C MET A 41 -43.85 -39.32 4.67
N GLY A 42 -43.34 -39.45 3.45
CA GLY A 42 -42.82 -38.35 2.63
C GLY A 42 -41.42 -38.65 2.11
N GLN A 43 -41.27 -38.67 0.79
CA GLN A 43 -39.96 -38.43 0.17
C GLN A 43 -39.64 -36.95 0.42
N TYR A 44 -38.72 -36.68 1.34
CA TYR A 44 -38.10 -35.36 1.36
C TYR A 44 -37.38 -35.22 0.03
N ASN A 45 -37.88 -34.30 -0.81
CA ASN A 45 -37.32 -34.06 -2.13
C ASN A 45 -35.87 -33.58 -1.94
N THR A 46 -34.92 -34.51 -2.00
CA THR A 46 -33.49 -34.28 -1.83
C THR A 46 -32.99 -33.27 -2.87
N ALA A 47 -33.67 -33.14 -4.02
CA ALA A 47 -33.40 -32.09 -4.99
C ALA A 47 -33.77 -30.69 -4.49
N TYR A 48 -34.88 -30.53 -3.75
CA TYR A 48 -35.28 -29.24 -3.18
C TYR A 48 -34.29 -28.74 -2.11
N ASN A 49 -33.88 -29.62 -1.18
CA ASN A 49 -32.88 -29.28 -0.16
C ASN A 49 -31.49 -29.00 -0.76
N LYS A 50 -31.11 -29.69 -1.85
CA LYS A 50 -29.86 -29.43 -2.58
C LYS A 50 -29.92 -28.12 -3.37
N ALA A 51 -31.04 -27.80 -3.99
CA ALA A 51 -31.24 -26.51 -4.67
C ALA A 51 -31.16 -25.33 -3.69
N LEU A 52 -31.77 -25.48 -2.50
CA LEU A 52 -31.68 -24.49 -1.44
C LEU A 52 -30.24 -24.35 -0.90
N LEU A 53 -29.51 -25.47 -0.74
CA LEU A 53 -28.10 -25.44 -0.35
C LEU A 53 -27.22 -24.77 -1.40
N ALA A 54 -27.43 -25.08 -2.68
CA ALA A 54 -26.71 -24.45 -3.79
C ALA A 54 -26.99 -22.94 -3.87
N GLN A 55 -28.24 -22.53 -3.62
CA GLN A 55 -28.61 -21.11 -3.56
C GLN A 55 -27.93 -20.40 -2.39
N ASN A 56 -27.93 -21.00 -1.19
CA ASN A 56 -27.26 -20.44 -0.02
C ASN A 56 -25.74 -20.34 -0.23
N LEU A 57 -25.11 -21.36 -0.81
CA LEU A 57 -23.69 -21.36 -1.11
C LEU A 57 -23.34 -20.29 -2.16
N ALA A 58 -24.16 -20.14 -3.20
CA ALA A 58 -23.97 -19.11 -4.21
C ALA A 58 -24.02 -17.69 -3.58
N SER A 59 -25.00 -17.43 -2.71
CA SER A 59 -25.10 -16.16 -1.99
C SER A 59 -23.95 -15.92 -1.01
N GLU A 60 -23.51 -16.95 -0.28
CA GLU A 60 -22.36 -16.82 0.63
C GLU A 60 -21.07 -16.52 -0.14
N VAL A 61 -20.86 -17.19 -1.28
CA VAL A 61 -19.72 -16.93 -2.16
C VAL A 61 -19.76 -15.52 -2.75
N GLU A 62 -20.93 -15.07 -3.23
CA GLU A 62 -21.10 -13.70 -3.72
C GLU A 62 -20.77 -12.66 -2.64
N ASN A 63 -21.27 -12.87 -1.42
CA ASN A 63 -20.96 -12.00 -0.28
C ASN A 63 -19.47 -11.98 0.03
N LYS A 64 -18.80 -13.14 0.04
CA LYS A 64 -17.36 -13.25 0.30
C LYS A 64 -16.52 -12.64 -0.82
N PHE A 65 -16.96 -12.76 -2.06
CA PHE A 65 -16.33 -12.11 -3.21
C PHE A 65 -16.42 -10.58 -3.09
N ASN A 66 -17.60 -10.06 -2.80
CA ASN A 66 -17.82 -8.62 -2.62
C ASN A 66 -17.01 -8.08 -1.43
N GLU A 67 -17.00 -8.79 -0.29
CA GLU A 67 -16.19 -8.44 0.88
C GLU A 67 -14.69 -8.37 0.55
N ALA A 68 -14.18 -9.36 -0.19
CA ALA A 68 -12.78 -9.40 -0.61
C ALA A 68 -12.43 -8.25 -1.59
N LYS A 69 -13.32 -7.98 -2.54
CA LYS A 69 -13.17 -6.87 -3.49
C LYS A 69 -13.13 -5.54 -2.76
N ASP A 70 -14.10 -5.26 -1.90
CA ASP A 70 -14.19 -4.01 -1.14
C ASP A 70 -12.95 -3.82 -0.23
N ALA A 71 -12.49 -4.89 0.42
CA ALA A 71 -11.29 -4.85 1.25
C ALA A 71 -10.04 -4.52 0.43
N ASN A 72 -9.89 -5.08 -0.77
CA ASN A 72 -8.77 -4.81 -1.67
C ASN A 72 -8.82 -3.38 -2.21
N GLU A 73 -9.98 -2.90 -2.65
CA GLU A 73 -10.16 -1.50 -3.09
C GLU A 73 -9.82 -0.51 -1.97
N LYS A 74 -10.25 -0.80 -0.73
CA LYS A 74 -9.90 0.01 0.44
C LYS A 74 -8.40 0.03 0.71
N ARG A 75 -7.72 -1.12 0.68
CA ARG A 75 -6.26 -1.20 0.88
C ARG A 75 -5.51 -0.44 -0.21
N TYR A 76 -5.95 -0.58 -1.46
CA TYR A 76 -5.38 0.15 -2.59
C TYR A 76 -5.46 1.66 -2.37
N ASN A 77 -6.64 2.16 -1.99
CA ASN A 77 -6.84 3.57 -1.68
C ASN A 77 -5.98 4.04 -0.51
N GLN A 78 -5.85 3.24 0.56
CA GLN A 78 -4.97 3.55 1.69
C GLN A 78 -3.50 3.69 1.27
N ILE A 79 -3.02 2.78 0.41
CA ILE A 79 -1.64 2.82 -0.10
C ILE A 79 -1.43 4.07 -0.96
N LEU A 80 -2.37 4.39 -1.86
CA LEU A 80 -2.31 5.60 -2.67
C LEU A 80 -2.29 6.88 -1.82
N THR A 81 -3.13 6.95 -0.78
CA THR A 81 -3.11 8.07 0.17
C THR A 81 -1.79 8.14 0.93
N GLY A 82 -1.23 6.99 1.33
CA GLY A 82 0.10 6.90 1.96
C GLY A 82 1.20 7.50 1.09
N PHE A 83 1.22 7.22 -0.22
CA PHE A 83 2.17 7.85 -1.15
C PHE A 83 2.02 9.39 -1.21
N GLY A 84 0.79 9.89 -1.12
CA GLY A 84 0.51 11.32 -1.02
C GLY A 84 1.10 11.93 0.27
N GLY A 85 0.93 11.24 1.40
CA GLY A 85 1.52 11.61 2.69
C GLY A 85 3.06 11.67 2.64
N LEU A 86 3.70 10.62 2.10
CA LEU A 86 5.15 10.56 1.95
C LEU A 86 5.71 11.73 1.12
N THR A 87 5.02 12.10 0.04
CA THR A 87 5.40 13.27 -0.77
C THR A 87 5.37 14.55 0.08
N GLY A 88 4.32 14.72 0.90
CA GLY A 88 4.21 15.85 1.83
C GLY A 88 5.31 15.88 2.89
N ASP A 89 5.65 14.74 3.46
CA ASP A 89 6.69 14.63 4.49
C ASP A 89 8.09 14.88 3.94
N VAL A 90 8.39 14.36 2.74
CA VAL A 90 9.62 14.68 2.01
C VAL A 90 9.74 16.18 1.78
N ASN A 91 8.66 16.84 1.32
CA ASN A 91 8.66 18.29 1.13
C ASN A 91 8.97 19.05 2.43
N LYS A 92 8.36 18.65 3.56
CA LYS A 92 8.59 19.28 4.87
C LYS A 92 10.02 19.04 5.37
N ALA A 93 10.53 17.82 5.24
CA ALA A 93 11.88 17.47 5.65
C ALA A 93 12.94 18.29 4.89
N PHE A 94 12.81 18.39 3.56
CA PHE A 94 13.72 19.20 2.75
C PHE A 94 13.60 20.69 3.05
N ALA A 95 12.39 21.22 3.26
CA ALA A 95 12.22 22.63 3.67
C ALA A 95 12.89 22.94 5.02
N GLY A 96 12.84 22.00 5.97
CA GLY A 96 13.55 22.11 7.24
C GLY A 96 15.07 22.10 7.06
N LEU A 97 15.58 21.18 6.23
CA LEU A 97 17.00 21.07 5.91
C LEU A 97 17.53 22.35 5.23
N THR A 98 16.80 22.90 4.26
CA THR A 98 17.17 24.14 3.56
C THR A 98 17.34 25.29 4.56
N LYS A 99 16.37 25.50 5.46
CA LYS A 99 16.45 26.57 6.47
C LYS A 99 17.62 26.41 7.42
N GLN A 100 17.93 25.17 7.81
CA GLN A 100 19.08 24.89 8.66
C GLN A 100 20.40 25.24 7.94
N GLN A 101 20.56 24.79 6.70
CA GLN A 101 21.77 25.06 5.92
C GLN A 101 21.92 26.55 5.60
N GLU A 102 20.82 27.25 5.31
CA GLU A 102 20.82 28.71 5.14
C GLU A 102 21.34 29.44 6.39
N LYS A 103 20.88 28.99 7.57
CA LYS A 103 21.34 29.54 8.86
C LYS A 103 22.83 29.27 9.07
N ASP A 104 23.31 28.07 8.75
CA ASP A 104 24.71 27.70 8.92
C ASP A 104 25.62 28.52 8.00
N VAL A 105 25.22 28.76 6.75
CA VAL A 105 25.94 29.64 5.81
C VAL A 105 25.93 31.09 6.28
N ALA A 106 24.80 31.59 6.75
CA ALA A 106 24.72 32.94 7.31
C ALA A 106 25.65 33.11 8.52
N GLN A 107 25.68 32.12 9.43
CA GLN A 107 26.58 32.13 10.58
C GLN A 107 28.06 32.06 10.14
N ALA A 108 28.39 31.22 9.15
CA ALA A 108 29.75 31.15 8.61
C ALA A 108 30.19 32.49 7.99
N ALA A 109 29.30 33.17 7.27
CA ALA A 109 29.55 34.50 6.72
C ALA A 109 29.83 35.54 7.81
N LEU A 110 29.01 35.56 8.88
CA LEU A 110 29.22 36.44 10.03
C LEU A 110 30.55 36.17 10.73
N ASN A 111 30.90 34.90 10.94
CA ASN A 111 32.17 34.50 11.54
C ASN A 111 33.35 34.94 10.66
N SER A 112 33.23 34.82 9.33
CA SER A 112 34.25 35.29 8.38
C SER A 112 34.42 36.81 8.46
N LYS A 113 33.33 37.58 8.48
CA LYS A 113 33.39 39.04 8.65
C LYS A 113 34.04 39.45 9.96
N ALA A 114 33.69 38.80 11.07
CA ALA A 114 34.29 39.05 12.38
C ALA A 114 35.80 38.75 12.38
N SER A 115 36.20 37.61 11.80
CA SER A 115 37.61 37.23 11.65
C SER A 115 38.38 38.23 10.78
N ASN A 116 37.80 38.69 9.67
CA ASN A 116 38.41 39.69 8.79
C ASN A 116 38.59 41.03 9.52
N ALA A 117 37.58 41.46 10.28
CA ALA A 117 37.67 42.68 11.08
C ALA A 117 38.78 42.57 12.13
N GLN A 118 38.86 41.46 12.88
CA GLN A 118 39.94 41.23 13.85
C GLN A 118 41.33 41.20 13.20
N ALA A 119 41.46 40.58 12.03
CA ALA A 119 42.72 40.56 11.30
C ALA A 119 43.17 41.99 10.90
N LEU A 120 42.24 42.83 10.44
CA LEU A 120 42.53 44.23 10.13
C LEU A 120 42.82 45.07 11.37
N VAL A 121 42.20 44.77 12.51
CA VAL A 121 42.53 45.36 13.81
C VAL A 121 43.96 45.03 14.20
N ASN A 122 44.33 43.75 14.14
CA ASN A 122 45.67 43.30 14.50
C ASN A 122 46.76 43.81 13.54
N SER A 123 46.42 44.12 12.28
CA SER A 123 47.35 44.70 11.31
C SER A 123 47.35 46.24 11.29
N GLY A 124 46.55 46.90 12.13
CA GLY A 124 46.45 48.36 12.16
C GLY A 124 45.75 48.97 10.93
N MET A 125 45.01 48.17 10.17
CA MET A 125 44.36 48.56 8.91
C MET A 125 42.85 48.85 9.06
N VAL A 126 42.36 49.06 10.29
CA VAL A 126 40.93 49.25 10.62
C VAL A 126 40.28 50.41 9.87
N GLY A 127 41.04 51.45 9.54
CA GLY A 127 40.56 52.64 8.81
C GLY A 127 40.64 52.54 7.28
N THR A 128 41.04 51.40 6.73
CA THR A 128 41.22 51.24 5.27
C THR A 128 39.91 50.85 4.58
N THR A 129 39.81 51.14 3.28
CA THR A 129 38.72 50.71 2.39
C THR A 129 38.70 49.20 2.10
N ILE A 130 39.59 48.43 2.73
CA ILE A 130 39.70 46.99 2.55
C ILE A 130 38.58 46.24 3.29
N LEU A 131 38.13 46.72 4.46
CA LEU A 131 37.08 46.06 5.23
C LEU A 131 35.75 45.91 4.45
N PRO A 132 35.21 46.95 3.79
CA PRO A 132 34.04 46.79 2.91
C PRO A 132 34.23 45.75 1.81
N SER A 133 35.43 45.69 1.21
CA SER A 133 35.74 44.75 0.13
C SER A 133 35.77 43.30 0.63
N LEU A 134 36.36 43.06 1.82
CA LEU A 134 36.35 41.74 2.48
C LEU A 134 34.94 41.31 2.90
N ASN A 135 34.13 42.23 3.42
CA ASN A 135 32.74 41.94 3.78
C ASN A 135 31.92 41.57 2.54
N MET A 136 32.07 42.31 1.44
CA MET A 136 31.43 42.00 0.17
C MET A 136 31.88 40.63 -0.37
N GLN A 137 33.15 40.26 -0.19
CA GLN A 137 33.64 38.94 -0.58
C GLN A 137 33.00 37.83 0.26
N ALA A 138 32.88 38.01 1.57
CA ALA A 138 32.18 37.07 2.45
C ALA A 138 30.70 36.91 2.03
N ASP A 139 30.03 38.01 1.68
CA ASP A 139 28.64 37.98 1.21
C ASP A 139 28.49 37.26 -0.14
N LYS A 140 29.39 37.50 -1.10
CA LYS A 140 29.40 36.80 -2.39
C LYS A 140 29.63 35.29 -2.21
N ASN A 141 30.55 34.92 -1.32
CA ASN A 141 30.82 33.52 -1.00
C ASN A 141 29.59 32.85 -0.37
N ALA A 142 28.94 33.52 0.58
CA ALA A 142 27.72 33.03 1.20
C ALA A 142 26.60 32.85 0.17
N ALA A 143 26.33 33.85 -0.67
CA ALA A 143 25.32 33.77 -1.72
C ALA A 143 25.60 32.62 -2.72
N SER A 144 26.86 32.44 -3.13
CA SER A 144 27.24 31.32 -4.00
C SER A 144 27.03 29.96 -3.34
N GLN A 145 27.35 29.83 -2.04
CA GLN A 145 27.10 28.61 -1.29
C GLN A 145 25.61 28.30 -1.16
N LEU A 146 24.78 29.32 -0.89
CA LEU A 146 23.32 29.17 -0.82
C LEU A 146 22.75 28.65 -2.15
N ASN A 147 23.17 29.20 -3.28
CA ASN A 147 22.72 28.74 -4.58
C ASN A 147 23.08 27.26 -4.82
N ARG A 148 24.32 26.85 -4.48
CA ARG A 148 24.75 25.44 -4.59
C ARG A 148 23.94 24.51 -3.68
N ILE A 149 23.62 24.97 -2.47
CA ILE A 149 22.76 24.25 -1.53
C ILE A 149 21.37 24.07 -2.10
N HIS A 150 20.76 25.14 -2.63
CA HIS A 150 19.44 25.09 -3.25
C HIS A 150 19.40 24.12 -4.43
N ASP A 151 20.39 24.16 -5.32
CA ASP A 151 20.49 23.24 -6.45
C ASP A 151 20.64 21.79 -5.99
N THR A 152 21.53 21.53 -5.01
CA THR A 152 21.77 20.19 -4.48
C THR A 152 20.51 19.62 -3.82
N ILE A 153 19.81 20.43 -3.02
CA ILE A 153 18.56 20.02 -2.38
C ILE A 153 17.46 19.79 -3.41
N ALA A 154 17.35 20.66 -4.42
CA ALA A 154 16.36 20.51 -5.49
C ALA A 154 16.58 19.21 -6.28
N MET A 155 17.83 18.91 -6.64
CA MET A 155 18.18 17.66 -7.32
C MET A 155 17.91 16.43 -6.47
N ALA A 156 18.32 16.45 -5.19
CA ALA A 156 18.06 15.34 -4.27
C ALA A 156 16.55 15.10 -4.11
N LYS A 157 15.78 16.17 -3.88
CA LYS A 157 14.33 16.13 -3.78
C LYS A 157 13.69 15.57 -5.05
N LEU A 158 14.11 16.01 -6.23
CA LEU A 158 13.58 15.51 -7.49
C LEU A 158 13.86 14.02 -7.68
N GLY A 159 15.05 13.55 -7.29
CA GLY A 159 15.39 12.13 -7.30
C GLY A 159 14.44 11.31 -6.43
N TYR A 160 14.28 11.71 -5.16
CA TYR A 160 13.35 11.04 -4.22
C TYR A 160 11.91 11.03 -4.73
N LEU A 161 11.41 12.15 -5.25
CA LEU A 161 10.05 12.23 -5.78
C LEU A 161 9.86 11.37 -7.03
N THR A 162 10.88 11.28 -7.87
CA THR A 162 10.87 10.43 -9.07
C THR A 162 10.80 8.96 -8.69
N ASP A 163 11.61 8.52 -7.72
CA ASP A 163 11.61 7.14 -7.25
C ASP A 163 10.31 6.77 -6.53
N LEU A 164 9.76 7.70 -5.76
CA LEU A 164 8.44 7.54 -5.14
C LEU A 164 7.34 7.44 -6.21
N GLY A 165 7.41 8.28 -7.25
CA GLY A 165 6.51 8.25 -8.40
C GLY A 165 6.56 6.93 -9.15
N LYS A 166 7.77 6.41 -9.44
CA LYS A 166 7.97 5.10 -10.05
C LYS A 166 7.42 3.98 -9.18
N SER A 167 7.66 4.02 -7.88
CA SER A 167 7.16 3.01 -6.93
C SER A 167 5.62 3.01 -6.89
N LYS A 168 5.02 4.19 -6.93
CA LYS A 168 3.57 4.35 -7.04
C LYS A 168 3.04 3.79 -8.37
N LEU A 169 3.65 4.13 -9.49
CA LEU A 169 3.26 3.61 -10.82
C LEU A 169 3.40 2.10 -10.89
N ALA A 170 4.53 1.53 -10.46
CA ALA A 170 4.74 0.08 -10.41
C ALA A 170 3.75 -0.63 -9.45
N PHE A 171 3.28 0.05 -8.40
CA PHE A 171 2.20 -0.48 -7.56
C PHE A 171 0.85 -0.44 -8.29
N MET A 172 0.56 0.63 -9.03
CA MET A 172 -0.66 0.75 -9.85
C MET A 172 -0.68 -0.23 -11.02
N GLU A 173 0.47 -0.49 -11.65
CA GLU A 173 0.64 -1.43 -12.77
C GLU A 173 0.51 -2.88 -12.34
N ARG A 174 0.94 -3.24 -11.13
CA ARG A 174 0.81 -4.61 -10.57
C ARG A 174 -0.63 -4.97 -10.18
N ARG A 175 -1.63 -4.15 -10.50
CA ARG A 175 -3.04 -4.47 -10.28
C ARG A 175 -3.56 -5.46 -11.33
N ASP A 176 -2.90 -6.60 -11.44
CA ASP A 176 -3.44 -7.82 -12.02
C ASP A 176 -4.16 -8.59 -10.90
N ASP A 177 -5.20 -7.97 -10.31
CA ASP A 177 -5.99 -8.63 -9.28
C ASP A 177 -6.65 -9.86 -9.91
N THR A 178 -6.11 -11.04 -9.58
CA THR A 178 -6.69 -12.32 -9.96
C THR A 178 -7.92 -12.52 -9.09
N TYR A 179 -9.04 -11.94 -9.52
CA TYR A 179 -10.33 -12.26 -8.95
C TYR A 179 -10.56 -13.77 -9.08
N PRO A 180 -11.22 -14.41 -8.10
CA PRO A 180 -11.65 -15.78 -8.25
C PRO A 180 -12.39 -15.95 -9.58
N ASN A 181 -11.83 -16.76 -10.49
CA ASN A 181 -12.32 -16.88 -11.85
C ASN A 181 -13.77 -17.41 -11.83
N ALA A 182 -14.69 -16.71 -12.48
CA ALA A 182 -16.08 -17.13 -12.70
C ALA A 182 -16.18 -18.59 -13.20
N SER A 183 -15.21 -19.05 -14.00
CA SER A 183 -15.11 -20.42 -14.51
C SER A 183 -14.86 -21.47 -13.42
N PHE A 184 -14.19 -21.13 -12.32
CA PHE A 184 -14.09 -22.04 -11.16
C PHE A 184 -15.47 -22.27 -10.53
N TYR A 185 -16.30 -21.22 -10.48
CA TYR A 185 -17.64 -21.29 -9.92
C TYR A 185 -18.65 -21.98 -10.83
N SER A 186 -18.56 -21.79 -12.15
CA SER A 186 -19.39 -22.54 -13.09
C SER A 186 -19.12 -24.04 -13.01
N ASN A 187 -17.87 -24.44 -12.77
CA ASN A 187 -17.49 -25.85 -12.59
C ASN A 187 -18.03 -26.44 -11.28
N LEU A 188 -18.04 -25.66 -10.19
CA LEU A 188 -18.67 -26.07 -8.93
C LEU A 188 -20.19 -26.23 -9.09
N ILE A 189 -20.87 -25.25 -9.69
CA ILE A 189 -22.33 -25.32 -9.91
C ILE A 189 -22.68 -26.47 -10.86
N GLN A 190 -21.91 -26.70 -11.93
CA GLN A 190 -22.14 -27.84 -12.83
C GLN A 190 -21.92 -29.19 -12.14
N GLN A 191 -20.92 -29.32 -11.25
CA GLN A 191 -20.74 -30.54 -10.47
C GLN A 191 -21.93 -30.84 -9.55
N PHE A 192 -22.57 -29.83 -8.96
CA PHE A 192 -23.73 -30.04 -8.09
C PHE A 192 -25.06 -30.11 -8.86
N GLY A 193 -25.15 -29.48 -10.05
CA GLY A 193 -26.35 -29.41 -10.87
C GLY A 193 -26.62 -30.64 -11.74
N ASN A 194 -25.61 -31.42 -12.10
CA ASN A 194 -25.74 -32.56 -13.04
C ASN A 194 -26.33 -33.86 -12.46
N PHE A 195 -26.97 -33.84 -11.28
CA PHE A 195 -27.56 -35.03 -10.65
C PHE A 195 -29.09 -35.14 -10.81
N SER A 196 -29.72 -34.35 -11.68
CA SER A 196 -31.19 -34.28 -11.79
C SER A 196 -31.86 -35.37 -12.65
N ASP A 197 -31.11 -36.25 -13.33
CA ASP A 197 -31.71 -37.31 -14.16
C ASP A 197 -31.47 -38.72 -13.59
N VAL A 198 -31.96 -38.98 -12.38
CA VAL A 198 -32.24 -40.37 -11.98
C VAL A 198 -33.61 -40.72 -12.53
N GLN A 199 -33.64 -41.27 -13.75
CA GLN A 199 -34.86 -41.80 -14.33
C GLN A 199 -35.36 -42.96 -13.47
N TYR A 200 -36.48 -42.76 -12.78
CA TYR A 200 -37.19 -43.85 -12.11
C TYR A 200 -37.79 -44.77 -13.17
N THR A 201 -37.12 -45.88 -13.44
CA THR A 201 -37.71 -46.99 -14.21
C THR A 201 -38.67 -47.72 -13.29
N TYR A 202 -39.98 -47.57 -13.52
CA TYR A 202 -40.99 -48.40 -12.86
C TYR A 202 -40.99 -49.77 -13.54
N SER A 203 -40.73 -50.83 -12.75
CA SER A 203 -40.85 -52.24 -13.14
C SER A 203 -42.10 -52.86 -12.54
#